data_AF-A0ABD3NYW1-F1
#
_entry.id   AF-A0ABD3NYW1-F1
#
_cell.length_a   1.000
_cell.length_b   1.000
_cell.length_c   1.000
_cell.angle_alpha   90.00
_cell.angle_beta   90.00
_cell.angle_gamma   90.00
#
_symmetry.space_group_name_H-M   'P 1'
#
loop_
_entity.id
_entity.type
_entity.pdbx_description
1 polymer ?
#
loop_
_entity_poly.entity_id
_entity_poly.type
_entity_poly.pdbx_seq_one_letter_code
_entity_poly.pdbx_strand_id
1 'polypeptide(L)'
;MHVTATISPPLSASPPCQPPPQKQQECIYDHFQPQDQVTFSVFLADALRSRPQITVSYEGPVAGHDEEHTDQWVDPRYPTGGGLGRKLQQSLNKHWPVIRDIDKLQRNPELRLGVLNQLFRVDWTYAGETEDARVAREGVQKQNHENYQKFVESWKEQERLEKEGRVDMKKAPNLPVHTVAMSSVESFEQTVPILAEGWYRLCVNGVESTPVLVEMDMRSANFFKGIDPDTGHVFTFAKRRMVDEAALLEGGATGEDAHADVLDKEEQAKIIEDQVRENDLKRSKEHLKELMELTSIMSQQQQAHMARIRSHGGSARRNHDNLVWSSKMETLLYAIITGWQVYTLRKWLLGDSILGK
;
A
#
# COMPACT_ATOMS: atom_id res chain seq x y z
N MET A 1 -7.04 -1.57 11.62
CA MET A 1 -8.50 -1.76 11.37
C MET A 1 -8.61 -2.29 9.96
N HIS A 2 -8.95 -3.57 9.75
CA HIS A 2 -8.86 -4.15 8.41
C HIS A 2 -10.11 -3.79 7.60
N VAL A 3 -9.94 -3.06 6.49
CA VAL A 3 -11.02 -2.73 5.56
C VAL A 3 -10.69 -3.29 4.18
N THR A 4 -11.60 -4.10 3.64
CA THR A 4 -11.59 -4.50 2.24
C THR A 4 -12.46 -3.53 1.46
N ALA A 5 -11.87 -2.78 0.54
CA ALA A 5 -12.60 -1.81 -0.28
C ALA A 5 -12.64 -2.29 -1.74
N THR A 6 -13.85 -2.45 -2.28
CA THR A 6 -14.06 -2.76 -3.69
C THR A 6 -14.32 -1.48 -4.46
N ILE A 7 -13.37 -1.05 -5.27
CA ILE A 7 -13.54 0.10 -6.16
C ILE A 7 -14.17 -0.42 -7.45
N SER A 8 -15.46 -0.17 -7.68
CA SER A 8 -16.19 -0.64 -8.88
C SER A 8 -16.73 0.55 -9.68
N PRO A 9 -16.42 0.68 -10.99
CA PRO A 9 -16.96 1.79 -11.77
C PRO A 9 -18.49 1.73 -11.78
N PRO A 10 -19.18 2.89 -11.80
CA PRO A 10 -20.63 2.92 -11.94
C PRO A 10 -21.03 2.20 -13.23
N LEU A 11 -21.89 1.19 -13.12
CA LEU A 11 -22.48 0.47 -14.26
C LEU A 11 -23.33 1.46 -15.08
N SER A 12 -22.79 1.90 -16.22
CA SER A 12 -23.42 2.87 -17.11
C SER A 12 -24.38 2.19 -18.10
N ALA A 13 -25.68 2.44 -17.93
CA ALA A 13 -26.66 2.49 -19.03
C ALA A 13 -27.01 3.99 -19.25
N SER A 14 -26.88 4.48 -20.49
CA SER A 14 -26.91 5.90 -20.95
C SER A 14 -28.31 6.57 -20.98
N PRO A 15 -28.53 7.89 -21.27
CA PRO A 15 -27.65 8.98 -21.76
C PRO A 15 -27.81 10.36 -21.00
N PRO A 16 -27.53 11.54 -21.60
CA PRO A 16 -26.29 12.32 -21.56
C PRO A 16 -26.28 13.43 -20.47
N CYS A 17 -25.08 13.88 -20.07
CA CYS A 17 -24.79 14.80 -18.95
C CYS A 17 -24.68 14.14 -17.57
N GLN A 18 -23.91 13.04 -17.48
CA GLN A 18 -23.28 12.73 -16.19
C GLN A 18 -22.00 13.56 -16.06
N PRO A 19 -21.73 14.17 -14.88
CA PRO A 19 -20.44 14.77 -14.60
C PRO A 19 -19.33 13.72 -14.86
N PRO A 20 -18.10 14.15 -15.21
CA PRO A 20 -17.00 13.22 -15.46
C PRO A 20 -16.92 12.20 -14.30
N PRO A 21 -16.72 10.90 -14.59
CA PRO A 21 -16.75 9.86 -13.57
C PRO A 21 -15.83 10.27 -12.43
N GLN A 22 -16.42 10.51 -11.25
CA GLN A 22 -15.67 10.88 -10.07
C GLN A 22 -14.63 9.78 -9.87
N LYS A 23 -13.36 10.16 -9.78
CA LYS A 23 -12.29 9.24 -9.40
C LYS A 23 -12.73 8.60 -8.09
N GLN A 24 -12.93 7.28 -8.12
CA GLN A 24 -13.33 6.56 -6.91
C GLN A 24 -12.10 6.48 -6.01
N GLN A 25 -12.13 7.34 -5.01
CA GLN A 25 -11.15 7.42 -3.95
C GLN A 25 -11.76 6.74 -2.73
N GLU A 26 -11.12 5.69 -2.25
CA GLU A 26 -11.48 5.05 -0.99
C GLU A 26 -10.45 5.44 0.06
N CYS A 27 -10.90 5.81 1.25
CA CYS A 27 -10.00 6.21 2.33
C CYS A 27 -10.42 5.58 3.66
N ILE A 28 -9.42 5.21 4.47
CA ILE A 28 -9.58 4.85 5.88
C ILE A 28 -8.95 5.91 6.75
N TYR A 29 -9.47 6.06 7.97
CA TYR A 29 -9.05 7.06 8.94
C TYR A 29 -8.71 6.38 10.26
N ASP A 30 -7.64 6.81 10.90
CA ASP A 30 -7.29 6.35 12.25
C ASP A 30 -6.65 7.48 13.05
N HIS A 31 -6.73 7.40 14.37
CA HIS A 31 -6.20 8.42 15.27
C HIS A 31 -4.86 7.95 15.86
N PHE A 32 -3.83 8.78 15.75
CA PHE A 32 -2.50 8.47 16.27
C PHE A 32 -2.02 9.49 17.28
N GLN A 33 -1.21 8.99 18.22
CA GLN A 33 -0.52 9.76 19.24
C GLN A 33 0.82 10.27 18.69
N PRO A 34 1.35 11.38 19.25
CA PRO A 34 2.64 11.89 18.84
C PRO A 34 3.75 10.90 19.21
N GLN A 35 4.83 10.91 18.43
CA GLN A 35 5.98 9.99 18.52
C GLN A 35 5.69 8.51 18.26
N ASP A 36 4.46 8.16 17.86
CA ASP A 36 4.14 6.79 17.46
C ASP A 36 4.80 6.45 16.11
N GLN A 37 5.08 5.19 15.86
CA GLN A 37 5.50 4.72 14.54
C GLN A 37 4.34 3.98 13.89
N VAL A 38 3.93 4.45 12.72
CA VAL A 38 2.75 3.91 12.04
C VAL A 38 3.16 3.30 10.72
N THR A 39 2.75 2.05 10.49
CA THR A 39 2.85 1.41 9.18
C THR A 39 1.52 1.52 8.44
N PHE A 40 1.58 2.12 7.26
CA PHE A 40 0.51 2.11 6.28
C PHE A 40 0.74 0.93 5.34
N SER A 41 -0.26 0.07 5.15
CA SER A 41 -0.18 -1.02 4.19
C SER A 41 -1.33 -1.01 3.20
N VAL A 42 -1.01 -1.27 1.94
CA VAL A 42 -1.97 -1.41 0.86
C VAL A 42 -1.64 -2.67 0.07
N PHE A 43 -2.57 -3.62 0.06
CA PHE A 43 -2.46 -4.84 -0.72
C PHE A 43 -3.48 -4.84 -1.87
N LEU A 44 -3.00 -5.12 -3.08
CA LEU A 44 -3.85 -5.25 -4.25
C LEU A 44 -4.34 -6.69 -4.38
N ALA A 45 -5.57 -6.93 -3.93
CA ALA A 45 -6.16 -8.26 -3.94
C ALA A 45 -6.58 -8.72 -5.34
N ASP A 46 -7.13 -7.81 -6.15
CA ASP A 46 -7.50 -8.10 -7.55
C ASP A 46 -7.47 -6.84 -8.44
N ALA A 47 -7.09 -7.02 -9.69
CA ALA A 47 -7.09 -6.00 -10.74
C ALA A 47 -7.74 -6.60 -11.99
N LEU A 48 -9.04 -6.39 -12.13
CA LEU A 48 -9.88 -7.23 -12.97
C LEU A 48 -9.61 -7.09 -14.48
N ARG A 49 -9.02 -5.98 -14.97
CA ARG A 49 -8.90 -5.71 -16.42
C ARG A 49 -7.73 -4.84 -16.88
N SER A 50 -6.90 -4.32 -15.99
CA SER A 50 -5.89 -3.31 -16.34
C SER A 50 -4.53 -3.57 -15.69
N ARG A 51 -3.58 -2.67 -15.95
CA ARG A 51 -2.32 -2.62 -15.22
C ARG A 51 -2.63 -2.48 -13.72
N PRO A 52 -2.10 -3.35 -12.86
CA PRO A 52 -2.30 -3.31 -11.42
C PRO A 52 -1.52 -2.11 -10.84
N GLN A 53 -2.04 -0.92 -11.08
CA GLN A 53 -1.46 0.35 -10.67
C GLN A 53 -2.50 1.11 -9.86
N ILE A 54 -2.08 1.59 -8.68
CA ILE A 54 -2.91 2.45 -7.84
C ILE A 54 -2.08 3.63 -7.39
N THR A 55 -2.75 4.72 -7.07
CA THR A 55 -2.12 5.87 -6.40
C THR A 55 -2.51 5.82 -4.93
N VAL A 56 -1.53 5.68 -4.06
CA VAL A 56 -1.69 5.68 -2.60
C VAL A 56 -1.32 7.06 -2.08
N SER A 57 -2.19 7.69 -1.32
CA SER A 57 -1.86 8.90 -0.56
C SER A 57 -2.05 8.65 0.93
N TYR A 58 -1.16 9.19 1.74
CA TYR A 58 -1.35 9.22 3.17
C TYR A 58 -1.09 10.63 3.69
N GLU A 59 -2.07 11.09 4.46
CA GLU A 59 -2.29 12.49 4.76
C GLU A 59 -2.65 12.63 6.24
N GLY A 60 -2.07 13.59 6.94
CA GLY A 60 -2.49 13.94 8.30
C GLY A 60 -1.51 14.84 9.05
N PRO A 61 -1.85 15.32 10.25
CA PRO A 61 -3.13 15.13 10.93
C PRO A 61 -4.23 15.95 10.23
N VAL A 62 -5.30 15.27 9.79
CA VAL A 62 -6.48 15.79 9.07
C VAL A 62 -7.47 16.48 10.00
N ALA A 63 -7.49 16.08 11.27
CA ALA A 63 -8.26 16.67 12.36
C ALA A 63 -7.57 16.38 13.70
N GLY A 64 -7.85 17.16 14.75
CA GLY A 64 -7.37 16.88 16.12
C GLY A 64 -6.07 17.56 16.51
N HIS A 65 -5.38 18.23 15.57
CA HIS A 65 -4.26 19.10 15.90
C HIS A 65 -4.78 20.50 16.32
N ASP A 66 -5.39 20.56 17.51
CA ASP A 66 -6.07 21.76 18.00
C ASP A 66 -5.08 22.78 18.63
N GLU A 67 -3.80 22.43 18.79
CA GLU A 67 -2.81 23.27 19.49
C GLU A 67 -2.22 24.42 18.66
N GLU A 68 -2.31 24.40 17.32
CA GLU A 68 -1.57 25.39 16.48
C GLU A 68 -2.45 26.32 15.61
N HIS A 69 -3.78 26.18 15.63
CA HIS A 69 -4.68 27.02 14.83
C HIS A 69 -5.39 28.15 15.58
N THR A 70 -5.03 28.40 16.84
CA THR A 70 -5.64 29.46 17.67
C THR A 70 -5.39 30.89 17.16
N ASP A 71 -4.36 31.12 16.33
CA ASP A 71 -4.03 32.47 15.82
C ASP A 71 -4.52 32.78 14.40
N GLN A 72 -5.21 31.84 13.73
CA GLN A 72 -5.71 32.07 12.38
C GLN A 72 -7.19 32.45 12.40
N TRP A 73 -7.47 33.73 12.15
CA TRP A 73 -8.77 34.35 11.84
C TRP A 73 -9.91 33.34 11.66
N VAL A 74 -10.53 32.97 12.77
CA VAL A 74 -11.79 32.24 12.76
C VAL A 74 -12.80 33.20 12.16
N ASP A 75 -13.22 32.96 10.92
CA ASP A 75 -14.35 33.69 10.34
C ASP A 75 -15.54 33.47 11.29
N PRO A 76 -16.04 34.52 11.96
CA PRO A 76 -17.04 34.39 13.04
C PRO A 76 -18.37 33.80 12.55
N ARG A 77 -18.53 33.63 11.23
CA ARG A 77 -19.67 32.95 10.60
C ARG A 77 -19.64 31.43 10.71
N TYR A 78 -18.52 30.82 11.11
CA TYR A 78 -18.43 29.38 11.30
C TYR A 78 -18.29 29.03 12.78
N PRO A 79 -19.36 28.53 13.44
CA PRO A 79 -19.29 28.14 14.84
C PRO A 79 -18.23 27.05 15.03
N THR A 80 -17.30 27.31 15.95
CA THR A 80 -16.15 26.47 16.34
C THR A 80 -16.54 25.18 17.08
N GLY A 81 -17.82 24.99 17.41
CA GLY A 81 -18.36 23.78 18.04
C GLY A 81 -18.69 22.63 17.09
N GLY A 82 -17.91 22.44 16.01
CA GLY A 82 -18.17 21.37 15.03
C GLY A 82 -17.59 20.03 15.46
N GLY A 83 -18.43 19.02 15.70
CA GLY A 83 -17.99 17.65 15.99
C GLY A 83 -17.08 17.05 14.90
N LEU A 84 -16.35 15.98 15.23
CA LEU A 84 -15.34 15.31 14.39
C LEU A 84 -15.74 15.18 12.91
N GLY A 85 -16.98 14.76 12.63
CA GLY A 85 -17.48 14.61 11.26
C GLY A 85 -17.41 15.88 10.42
N ARG A 86 -17.58 17.07 11.01
CA ARG A 86 -17.46 18.36 10.32
C ARG A 86 -16.01 18.70 10.03
N LYS A 87 -15.08 18.43 10.96
CA LYS A 87 -13.63 18.62 10.75
C LYS A 87 -13.14 17.71 9.61
N LEU A 88 -13.56 16.44 9.59
CA LEU A 88 -13.25 15.49 8.51
C LEU A 88 -13.88 15.89 7.17
N GLN A 89 -15.12 16.41 7.16
CA GLN A 89 -15.74 16.88 5.93
C GLN A 89 -15.07 18.16 5.40
N GLN A 90 -14.61 19.05 6.30
CA GLN A 90 -13.87 20.24 5.94
C GLN A 90 -12.52 19.91 5.29
N SER A 91 -11.79 18.93 5.82
CA SER A 91 -10.52 18.49 5.20
C SER A 91 -10.72 17.77 3.86
N LEU A 92 -11.87 17.13 3.65
CA LEU A 92 -12.21 16.55 2.36
C LEU A 92 -12.47 17.63 1.29
N ASN A 93 -13.08 18.76 1.69
CA ASN A 93 -13.49 19.83 0.77
C ASN A 93 -12.47 20.96 0.63
N LYS A 94 -11.65 21.19 1.65
CA LYS A 94 -10.70 22.30 1.75
C LYS A 94 -9.30 21.70 1.77
N HIS A 95 -8.42 22.19 0.88
CA HIS A 95 -7.05 21.69 0.75
C HIS A 95 -6.35 21.89 2.09
N TRP A 96 -6.18 20.79 2.82
CA TRP A 96 -5.73 20.77 4.20
C TRP A 96 -4.26 20.33 4.26
N PRO A 97 -3.44 20.94 5.14
CA PRO A 97 -3.48 22.36 5.53
C PRO A 97 -2.98 23.24 4.37
N VAL A 98 -3.35 24.52 4.37
CA VAL A 98 -2.69 25.51 3.49
C VAL A 98 -1.29 25.74 4.05
N ILE A 99 -0.35 24.85 3.69
CA ILE A 99 1.08 25.06 3.91
C ILE A 99 1.38 26.40 3.22
N ARG A 100 1.78 27.42 4.00
CA ARG A 100 2.11 28.72 3.43
C ARG A 100 3.17 28.52 2.36
N ASP A 101 3.11 29.26 1.26
CA ASP A 101 4.08 29.10 0.16
C ASP A 101 5.54 29.30 0.64
N ILE A 102 5.74 30.06 1.72
CA ILE A 102 7.02 30.28 2.40
C ILE A 102 7.56 28.97 3.01
N ASP A 103 6.69 28.10 3.52
CA ASP A 103 7.07 26.83 4.13
C ASP A 103 7.31 25.75 3.06
N LYS A 104 6.58 25.80 1.92
CA LYS A 104 6.81 24.91 0.76
C LYS A 104 8.24 25.00 0.19
N LEU A 105 8.94 26.09 0.45
CA LEU A 105 10.31 26.35 -0.01
C LEU A 105 11.38 25.81 0.95
N GLN A 106 11.03 25.38 2.17
CA GLN A 106 11.97 24.70 3.06
C GLN A 106 12.18 23.26 2.59
N ARG A 107 13.40 22.74 2.76
CA ARG A 107 13.81 21.41 2.25
C ARG A 107 12.90 20.26 2.69
N ASN A 108 12.13 20.41 3.77
CA ASN A 108 11.07 19.48 4.21
C ASN A 108 10.04 20.23 5.10
N PRO A 109 9.00 20.87 4.53
CA PRO A 109 7.96 21.56 5.31
C PRO A 109 7.20 20.59 6.24
N GLU A 110 7.01 19.36 5.75
CA GLU A 110 6.34 18.25 6.41
C GLU A 110 6.99 17.85 7.74
N LEU A 111 8.33 17.90 7.81
CA LEU A 111 9.11 17.57 9.00
C LEU A 111 8.93 18.59 10.12
N ARG A 112 8.51 19.83 9.81
CA ARG A 112 8.44 20.91 10.78
C ARG A 112 7.07 21.01 11.45
N LEU A 113 6.01 20.71 10.71
CA LEU A 113 4.62 20.78 11.18
C LEU A 113 4.04 19.41 11.58
N GLY A 114 4.84 18.34 11.45
CA GLY A 114 4.35 16.97 11.63
C GLY A 114 3.25 16.57 10.64
N VAL A 115 3.10 17.36 9.57
CA VAL A 115 2.14 17.14 8.50
C VAL A 115 2.72 16.14 7.55
N LEU A 116 2.08 14.99 7.46
CA LEU A 116 2.38 13.95 6.50
C LEU A 116 1.52 14.20 5.26
N ASN A 117 2.13 14.33 4.08
CA ASN A 117 1.41 14.41 2.82
C ASN A 117 2.23 13.77 1.70
N GLN A 118 2.18 12.44 1.62
CA GLN A 118 2.97 11.74 0.63
C GLN A 118 2.07 10.97 -0.33
N LEU A 119 2.50 10.95 -1.60
CA LEU A 119 1.74 10.43 -2.71
C LEU A 119 2.64 9.49 -3.54
N PHE A 120 2.24 8.23 -3.61
CA PHE A 120 2.95 7.19 -4.35
C PHE A 120 2.07 6.63 -5.43
N ARG A 121 2.67 6.35 -6.58
CA ARG A 121 2.07 5.50 -7.60
C ARG A 121 2.66 4.11 -7.45
N VAL A 122 1.90 3.17 -6.91
CA VAL A 122 2.40 1.81 -6.71
C VAL A 122 2.01 0.97 -7.92
N ASP A 123 3.00 0.27 -8.48
CA ASP A 123 2.87 -0.54 -9.69
C ASP A 123 3.28 -1.99 -9.43
N TRP A 124 2.33 -2.91 -9.53
CA TRP A 124 2.55 -4.35 -9.46
C TRP A 124 2.63 -5.01 -10.86
N THR A 125 2.71 -4.24 -11.95
CA THR A 125 2.69 -4.78 -13.32
C THR A 125 3.85 -5.72 -13.56
N TYR A 126 5.00 -5.41 -12.96
CA TYR A 126 6.25 -6.15 -13.06
C TYR A 126 6.64 -6.83 -11.74
N ALA A 127 5.64 -7.17 -10.92
CA ALA A 127 5.89 -7.97 -9.72
C ALA A 127 6.28 -9.39 -10.12
N GLY A 128 7.47 -9.83 -9.73
CA GLY A 128 8.03 -11.13 -10.08
C GLY A 128 9.56 -11.17 -10.15
N GLU A 129 10.08 -12.39 -10.14
CA GLU A 129 11.52 -12.69 -10.16
C GLU A 129 12.08 -12.85 -11.59
N THR A 130 11.26 -12.67 -12.63
CA THR A 130 11.70 -12.80 -14.02
C THR A 130 12.68 -11.69 -14.39
N GLU A 131 13.60 -11.99 -15.29
CA GLU A 131 14.62 -11.03 -15.75
C GLU A 131 13.98 -9.79 -16.39
N ASP A 132 12.95 -9.99 -17.23
CA ASP A 132 12.19 -8.90 -17.84
C ASP A 132 11.53 -7.98 -16.79
N ALA A 133 11.02 -8.57 -15.70
CA ALA A 133 10.43 -7.82 -14.61
C ALA A 133 11.47 -6.98 -13.87
N ARG A 134 12.69 -7.50 -13.69
CA ARG A 134 13.80 -6.75 -13.09
C ARG A 134 14.20 -5.56 -13.98
N VAL A 135 14.39 -5.77 -15.28
CA VAL A 135 14.75 -4.71 -16.23
C VAL A 135 13.67 -3.63 -16.30
N ALA A 136 12.39 -4.02 -16.29
CA ALA A 136 11.29 -3.06 -16.28
C ALA A 136 11.27 -2.20 -15.00
N ARG A 137 11.53 -2.81 -13.82
CA ARG A 137 11.61 -2.10 -12.54
C ARG A 137 12.77 -1.09 -12.51
N GLU A 138 13.94 -1.48 -13.02
CA GLU A 138 15.08 -0.57 -13.18
C GLU A 138 14.73 0.62 -14.10
N GLY A 139 13.97 0.36 -15.17
CA GLY A 139 13.43 1.40 -16.04
C GLY A 139 12.54 2.41 -15.32
N VAL A 140 11.63 1.93 -14.45
CA VAL A 140 10.76 2.80 -13.63
C VAL A 140 11.57 3.64 -12.65
N GLN A 141 12.58 3.06 -11.99
CA GLN A 141 13.45 3.80 -11.08
C GLN A 141 14.25 4.88 -11.82
N LYS A 142 14.78 4.57 -13.00
CA LYS A 142 15.46 5.56 -13.85
C LYS A 142 14.52 6.70 -14.25
N GLN A 143 13.29 6.37 -14.64
CA GLN A 143 12.28 7.37 -15.00
C GLN A 143 11.91 8.27 -13.81
N ASN A 144 11.76 7.71 -12.60
CA ASN A 144 11.54 8.50 -11.39
C ASN A 144 12.69 9.46 -11.13
N HIS A 145 13.93 8.99 -11.28
CA HIS A 145 15.13 9.81 -11.09
C HIS A 145 15.17 10.96 -12.10
N GLU A 146 14.93 10.69 -13.39
CA GLU A 146 14.87 11.71 -14.44
C GLU A 146 13.74 12.72 -14.21
N ASN A 147 12.55 12.26 -13.80
CA ASN A 147 11.43 13.14 -13.48
C ASN A 147 11.74 14.06 -12.29
N TYR A 148 12.42 13.52 -11.27
CA TYR A 148 12.86 14.32 -10.13
C TYR A 148 13.95 15.34 -10.52
N GLN A 149 14.92 14.95 -11.35
CA GLN A 149 15.93 15.88 -11.87
C GLN A 149 15.29 17.03 -12.65
N LYS A 150 14.36 16.73 -13.57
CA LYS A 150 13.60 17.75 -14.31
C LYS A 150 12.81 18.67 -13.40
N PHE A 151 12.21 18.12 -12.33
CA PHE A 151 11.51 18.93 -11.32
C PHE A 151 12.48 19.91 -10.64
N VAL A 152 13.63 19.42 -10.16
CA VAL A 152 14.66 20.25 -9.52
C VAL A 152 15.17 21.35 -10.47
N GLU A 153 15.39 21.03 -11.74
CA GLU A 153 15.79 22.01 -12.76
C GLU A 153 14.72 23.07 -12.97
N SER A 154 13.45 22.66 -13.14
CA SER A 154 12.33 23.59 -13.31
C SER A 154 12.14 24.50 -12.10
N TRP A 155 12.39 23.99 -10.90
CA TRP A 155 12.29 24.74 -9.66
C TRP A 155 13.41 25.80 -9.57
N LYS A 156 14.64 25.44 -9.93
CA LYS A 156 15.77 26.40 -9.99
C LYS A 156 15.56 27.49 -11.04
N GLU A 157 15.04 27.13 -12.22
CA GLU A 157 14.71 28.09 -13.29
C GLU A 157 13.68 29.11 -12.79
N GLN A 158 12.64 28.62 -12.09
CA GLN A 158 11.59 29.47 -11.52
C GLN A 158 12.14 30.41 -10.43
N GLU A 159 13.00 29.91 -9.53
CA GLU A 159 13.68 30.74 -8.52
C GLU A 159 14.53 31.84 -9.16
N ARG A 160 15.17 31.56 -10.31
CA ARG A 160 15.94 32.55 -11.07
C ARG A 160 15.02 33.62 -11.67
N LEU A 161 13.92 33.22 -12.31
CA LEU A 161 12.95 34.15 -12.91
C LEU A 161 12.25 35.03 -11.86
N GLU A 162 12.04 34.48 -10.66
CA GLU A 162 11.52 35.22 -9.51
C GLU A 162 12.50 36.31 -9.05
N LYS A 163 13.79 35.97 -8.92
CA LYS A 163 14.85 36.95 -8.61
C LYS A 163 14.99 38.05 -9.66
N GLU A 164 14.66 37.76 -10.92
CA GLU A 164 14.62 38.73 -12.02
C GLU A 164 13.33 39.59 -12.02
N GLY A 165 12.36 39.33 -11.13
CA GLY A 165 11.09 40.05 -11.05
C GLY A 165 10.18 39.82 -12.26
N ARG A 166 10.38 38.73 -12.99
CA ARG A 166 9.67 38.44 -14.25
C ARG A 166 8.43 37.57 -14.09
N VAL A 167 8.27 36.91 -12.96
CA VAL A 167 7.19 35.93 -12.74
C VAL A 167 6.53 36.17 -11.39
N ASP A 168 5.22 36.39 -11.41
CA ASP A 168 4.39 36.36 -10.20
C ASP A 168 4.33 34.90 -9.68
N MET A 169 4.61 34.71 -8.39
CA MET A 169 4.69 33.44 -7.62
C MET A 169 3.50 32.45 -7.73
N LYS A 170 2.51 32.66 -8.60
CA LYS A 170 1.18 32.06 -8.49
C LYS A 170 1.09 30.55 -8.76
N LYS A 171 2.16 29.88 -9.21
CA LYS A 171 2.12 28.42 -9.40
C LYS A 171 3.49 27.78 -9.24
N ALA A 172 3.77 27.23 -8.06
CA ALA A 172 4.87 26.31 -7.88
C ALA A 172 4.64 25.06 -8.77
N PRO A 173 5.71 24.46 -9.33
CA PRO A 173 5.59 23.21 -10.06
C PRO A 173 5.11 22.13 -9.09
N ASN A 174 4.22 21.24 -9.55
CA ASN A 174 3.77 20.11 -8.74
C ASN A 174 4.92 19.11 -8.60
N LEU A 175 5.13 18.60 -7.40
CA LEU A 175 6.10 17.53 -7.15
C LEU A 175 5.72 16.30 -8.01
N PRO A 176 6.69 15.69 -8.74
CA PRO A 176 6.40 14.49 -9.50
C PRO A 176 6.01 13.36 -8.55
N VAL A 177 4.95 12.63 -8.90
CA VAL A 177 4.50 11.47 -8.13
C VAL A 177 5.55 10.36 -8.21
N HIS A 178 6.05 9.91 -7.06
CA HIS A 178 7.04 8.84 -7.02
C HIS A 178 6.39 7.50 -7.35
N THR A 179 6.92 6.79 -8.36
CA THR A 179 6.36 5.49 -8.78
C THR A 179 7.11 4.32 -8.15
N VAL A 180 6.49 3.57 -7.26
CA VAL A 180 7.11 2.39 -6.63
C VAL A 180 6.75 1.16 -7.42
N ALA A 181 7.73 0.55 -8.08
CA ALA A 181 7.54 -0.71 -8.79
C ALA A 181 7.84 -1.89 -7.86
N MET A 182 6.82 -2.67 -7.53
CA MET A 182 6.89 -3.74 -6.53
C MET A 182 7.68 -4.94 -7.05
N SER A 183 8.53 -5.52 -6.22
CA SER A 183 9.36 -6.69 -6.56
C SER A 183 8.60 -8.00 -6.58
N SER A 184 7.66 -8.15 -5.65
CA SER A 184 6.84 -9.32 -5.43
C SER A 184 5.38 -8.89 -5.27
N VAL A 185 4.44 -9.84 -5.31
CA VAL A 185 3.03 -9.56 -5.08
C VAL A 185 2.75 -9.55 -3.58
N GLU A 186 3.31 -8.55 -2.91
CA GLU A 186 3.16 -8.28 -1.48
C GLU A 186 2.46 -6.94 -1.26
N SER A 187 2.05 -6.69 -0.01
CA SER A 187 1.54 -5.38 0.39
C SER A 187 2.63 -4.33 0.17
N PHE A 188 2.22 -3.18 -0.34
CA PHE A 188 3.05 -1.98 -0.23
C PHE A 188 2.96 -1.51 1.21
N GLU A 189 4.10 -1.49 1.92
CA GLU A 189 4.17 -1.09 3.31
C GLU A 189 5.13 0.08 3.49
N GLN A 190 4.73 1.05 4.30
CA GLN A 190 5.61 2.15 4.66
C GLN A 190 5.40 2.55 6.12
N THR A 191 6.49 2.50 6.88
CA THR A 191 6.52 2.96 8.27
C THR A 191 6.96 4.41 8.32
N VAL A 192 6.19 5.24 9.01
CA VAL A 192 6.48 6.66 9.18
C VAL A 192 6.33 7.03 10.66
N PRO A 193 7.25 7.84 11.22
CA PRO A 193 7.07 8.40 12.55
C PRO A 193 6.00 9.50 12.53
N ILE A 194 5.05 9.41 13.44
CA ILE A 194 4.00 10.40 13.67
C ILE A 194 4.55 11.49 14.57
N LEU A 195 4.62 12.72 14.08
CA LEU A 195 5.16 13.84 14.84
C LEU A 195 4.06 14.62 15.58
N ALA A 196 2.85 14.64 15.05
CA ALA A 196 1.72 15.39 15.59
C ALA A 196 0.55 14.46 15.93
N GLU A 197 -0.13 14.72 17.04
CA GLU A 197 -1.35 14.00 17.39
C GLU A 197 -2.48 14.35 16.41
N GLY A 198 -3.28 13.35 16.04
CA GLY A 198 -4.54 13.59 15.36
C GLY A 198 -5.00 12.43 14.49
N TRP A 199 -6.00 12.73 13.66
CA TRP A 199 -6.57 11.80 12.70
C TRP A 199 -5.76 11.79 11.42
N TYR A 200 -5.21 10.64 11.05
CA TYR A 200 -4.53 10.43 9.78
C TYR A 200 -5.44 9.67 8.83
N ARG A 201 -5.20 9.84 7.53
CA ARG A 201 -5.98 9.25 6.45
C ARG A 201 -5.06 8.53 5.48
N LEU A 202 -5.42 7.29 5.14
CA LEU A 202 -4.84 6.54 4.04
C LEU A 202 -5.88 6.45 2.92
N CYS A 203 -5.56 6.94 1.74
CA CYS A 203 -6.41 6.89 0.57
C CYS A 203 -5.78 6.09 -0.56
N VAL A 204 -6.64 5.40 -1.30
CA VAL A 204 -6.27 4.69 -2.52
C VAL A 204 -7.15 5.20 -3.67
N ASN A 205 -6.48 5.52 -4.76
CA ASN A 205 -7.07 5.97 -6.00
C ASN A 205 -6.71 4.98 -7.12
N GLY A 206 -7.71 4.40 -7.77
CA GLY A 206 -7.49 3.60 -8.97
C GLY A 206 -6.92 4.44 -10.12
N VAL A 207 -5.93 3.91 -10.85
CA VAL A 207 -5.43 4.54 -12.07
C VAL A 207 -6.42 4.25 -13.20
N GLU A 208 -7.14 5.27 -13.66
CA GLU A 208 -8.03 5.26 -14.84
C GLU A 208 -9.14 4.20 -14.82
N SER A 209 -10.38 4.58 -14.43
CA SER A 209 -11.66 3.86 -14.65
C SER A 209 -11.75 2.36 -14.35
N THR A 210 -10.71 1.76 -13.80
CA THR A 210 -10.56 0.32 -13.71
C THR A 210 -10.82 -0.14 -12.29
N PRO A 211 -11.73 -1.12 -12.12
CA PRO A 211 -12.03 -1.61 -10.79
C PRO A 211 -10.83 -2.35 -10.22
N VAL A 212 -10.46 -1.96 -9.01
CA VAL A 212 -9.43 -2.63 -8.21
C VAL A 212 -10.02 -3.00 -6.86
N LEU A 213 -9.68 -4.19 -6.38
CA LEU A 213 -9.99 -4.64 -5.03
C LEU A 213 -8.73 -4.45 -4.20
N VAL A 214 -8.80 -3.56 -3.21
CA VAL A 214 -7.67 -3.24 -2.36
C VAL A 214 -8.00 -3.51 -0.90
N GLU A 215 -7.02 -4.04 -0.20
CA GLU A 215 -7.03 -4.22 1.23
C GLU A 215 -6.12 -3.15 1.82
N MET A 216 -6.68 -2.31 2.68
CA MET A 216 -5.95 -1.22 3.35
C MET A 216 -5.88 -1.50 4.84
N ASP A 217 -4.73 -1.23 5.45
CA ASP A 217 -4.56 -1.29 6.89
C ASP A 217 -3.60 -0.21 7.39
N MET A 218 -3.84 0.24 8.62
CA MET A 218 -3.02 1.21 9.34
C MET A 218 -2.71 0.62 10.71
N ARG A 219 -1.43 0.57 11.06
CA ARG A 219 -0.95 -0.14 12.25
C ARG A 219 -0.05 0.76 13.07
N SER A 220 -0.40 0.97 14.34
CA SER A 220 0.34 1.75 15.33
C SER A 220 1.31 0.87 16.12
N ALA A 221 2.57 1.28 16.26
CA ALA A 221 3.57 0.59 17.07
C ALA A 221 3.19 0.59 18.55
N ASN A 222 2.59 1.67 19.05
CA ASN A 222 2.09 1.72 20.42
C ASN A 222 1.00 0.66 20.69
N PHE A 223 0.07 0.50 19.75
CA PHE A 223 -0.99 -0.51 19.86
C PHE A 223 -0.46 -1.95 19.73
N PHE A 224 0.41 -2.20 18.76
CA PHE A 224 0.99 -3.52 18.48
C PHE A 224 2.27 -3.82 19.28
N LYS A 225 2.61 -2.95 20.25
CA LYS A 225 3.75 -3.09 21.17
C LYS A 225 5.09 -3.31 20.45
N GLY A 226 5.36 -2.52 19.42
CA GLY A 226 6.66 -2.46 18.74
C GLY A 226 6.64 -2.73 17.25
N ILE A 227 7.85 -2.88 16.71
CA ILE A 227 8.16 -3.00 15.29
C ILE A 227 8.89 -4.32 15.08
N ASP A 228 8.58 -4.97 13.97
CA ASP A 228 9.25 -6.18 13.55
C ASP A 228 10.70 -5.86 13.14
N PRO A 229 11.71 -6.44 13.82
CA PRO A 229 13.11 -6.17 13.52
C PRO A 229 13.52 -6.62 12.11
N ASP A 230 12.82 -7.61 11.54
CA ASP A 230 13.17 -8.18 10.24
C ASP A 230 12.73 -7.27 9.09
N THR A 231 11.56 -6.64 9.24
CA THR A 231 10.93 -5.83 8.17
C THR A 231 11.05 -4.33 8.39
N GLY A 232 11.26 -3.88 9.63
CA GLY A 232 11.15 -2.46 10.00
C GLY A 232 9.71 -1.93 9.97
N HIS A 233 8.72 -2.81 9.90
CA HIS A 233 7.30 -2.47 9.92
C HIS A 233 6.65 -2.87 11.24
N VAL A 234 5.60 -2.16 11.64
CA VAL A 234 4.78 -2.51 12.82
C VAL A 234 4.29 -3.95 12.67
N PHE A 235 4.17 -4.70 13.76
CA PHE A 235 3.71 -6.10 13.67
C PHE A 235 2.31 -6.22 13.07
N THR A 236 2.05 -7.28 12.31
CA THR A 236 0.68 -7.67 11.93
C THR A 236 0.00 -8.30 13.15
N PHE A 237 -1.34 -8.30 13.20
CA PHE A 237 -2.06 -8.97 14.28
C PHE A 237 -1.66 -10.46 14.40
N ALA A 238 -1.52 -11.15 13.26
CA ALA A 238 -1.12 -12.55 13.22
C ALA A 238 0.29 -12.75 13.79
N LYS A 239 1.25 -11.93 13.36
CA LYS A 239 2.64 -12.01 13.85
C LYS A 239 2.71 -11.63 15.33
N ARG A 240 1.98 -10.60 15.76
CA ARG A 240 1.92 -10.19 17.17
C ARG A 240 1.39 -11.31 18.06
N ARG A 241 0.31 -11.97 17.64
CA ARG A 241 -0.24 -13.12 18.38
C ARG A 241 0.78 -14.24 18.54
N MET A 242 1.54 -14.55 17.49
CA MET A 242 2.62 -15.56 17.57
C MET A 242 3.74 -15.14 18.54
N VAL A 243 4.15 -13.87 18.52
CA VAL A 243 5.17 -13.34 19.44
C VAL A 243 4.67 -13.37 20.88
N ASP A 244 3.42 -12.98 21.12
CA ASP A 244 2.80 -13.03 22.45
C ASP A 244 2.66 -14.47 22.97
N GLU A 245 2.26 -15.43 22.12
CA GLU A 245 2.21 -16.85 22.45
C GLU A 245 3.60 -17.42 22.78
N ALA A 246 4.63 -17.05 22.02
CA ALA A 246 6.00 -17.44 22.30
C ALA A 246 6.51 -16.85 23.63
N ALA A 247 6.21 -15.57 23.90
CA ALA A 247 6.60 -14.91 25.14
C ALA A 247 5.95 -15.53 26.39
N LEU A 248 4.69 -15.98 26.30
CA LEU A 248 4.00 -16.67 27.40
C LEU A 248 4.68 -18.00 27.78
N LEU A 249 5.25 -18.70 26.81
CA LEU A 249 5.97 -19.96 27.06
C LEU A 249 7.33 -19.72 27.71
N GLU A 250 7.98 -18.61 27.39
CA GLU A 250 9.24 -18.20 28.02
C GLU A 250 9.04 -17.64 29.43
N GLY A 251 7.97 -16.87 29.66
CA GLY A 251 7.67 -16.23 30.94
C GLY A 251 7.06 -17.14 32.01
N GLY A 252 6.58 -18.34 31.65
CA GLY A 252 6.01 -19.33 32.58
C GLY A 252 7.01 -20.05 33.50
N ALA A 253 8.18 -19.46 33.75
CA ALA A 253 9.26 -20.02 34.56
C ALA A 253 9.76 -19.10 35.70
N THR A 254 9.14 -17.94 35.92
CA THR A 254 9.58 -16.99 36.98
C THR A 254 8.52 -16.75 38.06
N GLY A 255 7.76 -17.78 38.42
CA GLY A 255 6.88 -17.76 39.59
C GLY A 255 7.06 -19.05 40.38
N GLU A 256 7.42 -18.89 41.66
CA GLU A 256 7.55 -19.94 42.70
C GLU A 256 8.92 -20.61 42.86
N ASP A 257 9.93 -19.80 43.23
CA ASP A 257 11.06 -20.25 44.06
C ASP A 257 11.05 -19.47 45.37
N ALA A 258 10.37 -19.99 46.39
CA ALA A 258 10.66 -19.67 47.80
C ALA A 258 9.95 -20.64 48.73
N HIS A 259 10.52 -21.83 48.96
CA HIS A 259 10.53 -22.49 50.27
C HIS A 259 11.48 -23.70 50.22
N ALA A 260 12.68 -23.52 50.76
CA ALA A 260 13.58 -24.62 51.09
C ALA A 260 14.01 -24.46 52.56
N ASP A 261 13.46 -25.30 53.44
CA ASP A 261 14.05 -25.58 54.76
C ASP A 261 13.66 -27.01 55.23
N VAL A 262 14.62 -27.94 55.06
CA VAL A 262 15.03 -29.02 55.99
C VAL A 262 14.02 -30.17 56.28
N LEU A 263 14.19 -31.38 55.70
CA LEU A 263 14.62 -32.64 56.39
C LEU A 263 14.57 -33.96 55.56
N ASP A 264 15.61 -34.79 55.81
CA ASP A 264 15.67 -36.26 55.76
C ASP A 264 15.71 -37.05 54.43
N LYS A 265 16.47 -38.16 54.49
CA LYS A 265 16.98 -38.99 53.38
C LYS A 265 15.91 -39.70 52.51
N GLU A 266 14.64 -39.65 52.87
CA GLU A 266 13.51 -40.07 52.01
C GLU A 266 13.06 -38.96 51.05
N GLU A 267 13.31 -37.69 51.36
CA GLU A 267 13.07 -36.57 50.43
C GLU A 267 14.10 -36.54 49.30
N GLN A 268 15.29 -37.12 49.45
CA GLN A 268 16.27 -37.18 48.34
C GLN A 268 15.76 -38.00 47.15
N ALA A 269 14.97 -39.06 47.39
CA ALA A 269 14.35 -39.81 46.31
C ALA A 269 13.23 -39.00 45.62
N LYS A 270 12.45 -38.22 46.39
CA LYS A 270 11.45 -37.29 45.84
C LYS A 270 12.08 -36.11 45.12
N ILE A 271 13.18 -35.57 45.62
CA ILE A 271 13.95 -34.50 44.97
C ILE A 271 14.57 -35.02 43.67
N ILE A 272 15.04 -36.27 43.61
CA ILE A 272 15.50 -36.87 42.36
C ILE A 272 14.33 -37.12 41.40
N GLU A 273 13.19 -37.60 41.89
CA GLU A 273 11.98 -37.80 41.08
C GLU A 273 11.44 -36.46 40.56
N ASP A 274 11.42 -35.42 41.39
CA ASP A 274 11.03 -34.07 41.05
C ASP A 274 12.07 -33.41 40.13
N GLN A 275 13.36 -33.66 40.30
CA GLN A 275 14.41 -33.21 39.37
C GLN A 275 14.33 -33.92 38.01
N VAL A 276 14.06 -35.22 37.98
CA VAL A 276 13.84 -35.97 36.74
C VAL A 276 12.57 -35.45 36.06
N ARG A 277 11.50 -35.24 36.82
CA ARG A 277 10.24 -34.66 36.35
C ARG A 277 10.41 -33.24 35.84
N GLU A 278 11.16 -32.39 36.54
CA GLU A 278 11.47 -31.02 36.12
C GLU A 278 12.37 -31.01 34.89
N ASN A 279 13.35 -31.90 34.79
CA ASN A 279 14.21 -32.02 33.62
C ASN A 279 13.42 -32.54 32.40
N ASP A 280 12.51 -33.49 32.60
CA ASP A 280 11.61 -33.98 31.57
C ASP A 280 10.58 -32.91 31.17
N LEU A 281 10.09 -32.12 32.12
CA LEU A 281 9.25 -30.95 31.86
C LEU A 281 10.01 -29.86 31.10
N LYS A 282 11.27 -29.58 31.45
CA LYS A 282 12.14 -28.62 30.74
C LYS A 282 12.39 -29.09 29.30
N ARG A 283 12.77 -30.35 29.10
CA ARG A 283 12.94 -30.93 27.76
C ARG A 283 11.64 -30.91 26.95
N SER A 284 10.52 -31.24 27.58
CA SER A 284 9.21 -31.20 26.91
C SER A 284 8.82 -29.76 26.54
N LYS A 285 9.11 -28.78 27.40
CA LYS A 285 8.92 -27.36 27.13
C LYS A 285 9.82 -26.87 25.99
N GLU A 286 11.08 -27.27 25.97
CA GLU A 286 12.03 -26.97 24.88
C GLU A 286 11.55 -27.54 23.55
N HIS A 287 11.13 -28.81 23.51
CA HIS A 287 10.55 -29.42 22.31
C HIS A 287 9.25 -28.75 21.88
N LEU A 288 8.40 -28.36 22.82
CA LEU A 288 7.17 -27.63 22.51
C LEU A 288 7.49 -26.25 21.92
N LYS A 289 8.51 -25.56 22.45
CA LYS A 289 9.00 -24.29 21.93
C LYS A 289 9.49 -24.43 20.49
N GLU A 290 10.34 -25.43 20.22
CA GLU A 290 10.84 -25.74 18.88
C GLU A 290 9.70 -26.06 17.91
N LEU A 291 8.73 -26.89 18.33
CA LEU A 291 7.56 -27.22 17.52
C LEU A 291 6.70 -25.99 17.22
N MET A 292 6.52 -25.09 18.18
CA MET A 292 5.77 -23.85 17.97
C MET A 292 6.50 -22.87 17.06
N GLU A 293 7.82 -22.74 17.21
CA GLU A 293 8.65 -21.96 16.30
C GLU A 293 8.52 -22.49 14.86
N LEU A 294 8.69 -23.80 14.66
CA LEU A 294 8.54 -24.44 13.36
C LEU A 294 7.13 -24.27 12.78
N THR A 295 6.09 -24.43 13.61
CA THR A 295 4.69 -24.23 13.20
C THR A 295 4.44 -22.79 12.80
N SER A 296 5.02 -21.82 13.50
CA SER A 296 4.89 -20.39 13.19
C SER A 296 5.54 -20.06 11.84
N ILE A 297 6.72 -20.62 11.57
CA ILE A 297 7.43 -20.46 10.30
C ILE A 297 6.61 -21.10 9.17
N MET A 298 6.14 -22.33 9.36
CA MET A 298 5.31 -23.01 8.36
C MET A 298 4.01 -22.25 8.09
N SER A 299 3.35 -21.72 9.13
CA SER A 299 2.13 -20.91 8.98
C SER A 299 2.40 -19.63 8.19
N GLN A 300 3.50 -18.92 8.49
CA GLN A 300 3.89 -17.71 7.75
C GLN A 300 4.19 -18.02 6.29
N GLN A 301 4.93 -19.10 6.02
CA GLN A 301 5.22 -19.54 4.65
C GLN A 301 3.95 -19.94 3.90
N GLN A 302 3.02 -20.64 4.56
CA GLN A 302 1.73 -21.00 3.97
C GLN A 302 0.89 -19.77 3.65
N GLN A 303 0.83 -18.77 4.54
CA GLN A 303 0.11 -17.52 4.30
C GLN A 303 0.70 -16.74 3.11
N ALA A 304 2.03 -16.60 3.07
CA ALA A 304 2.72 -15.96 1.96
C ALA A 304 2.47 -16.71 0.63
N HIS A 305 2.52 -18.05 0.66
CA HIS A 305 2.24 -18.87 -0.51
C HIS A 305 0.78 -18.76 -0.97
N MET A 306 -0.19 -18.73 -0.05
CA MET A 306 -1.60 -18.53 -0.37
C MET A 306 -1.88 -17.15 -0.94
N ALA A 307 -1.26 -16.10 -0.40
CA ALA A 307 -1.33 -14.75 -0.96
C ALA A 307 -0.76 -14.72 -2.39
N ARG A 308 0.39 -15.38 -2.61
CA ARG A 308 0.99 -15.54 -3.94
C ARG A 308 0.07 -16.29 -4.89
N ILE A 309 -0.54 -17.41 -4.49
CA ILE A 309 -1.52 -18.15 -5.32
C ILE A 309 -2.72 -17.26 -5.66
N ARG A 310 -3.28 -16.55 -4.68
CA ARG A 310 -4.44 -15.68 -4.88
C ARG A 310 -4.14 -14.62 -5.92
N SER A 311 -2.95 -14.01 -5.84
CA SER A 311 -2.51 -13.03 -6.83
C SER A 311 -2.25 -13.63 -8.22
N HIS A 312 -1.71 -14.86 -8.28
CA HIS A 312 -1.54 -15.60 -9.53
C HIS A 312 -2.86 -15.90 -10.21
N GLY A 313 -3.93 -16.15 -9.47
CA GLY A 313 -5.28 -16.29 -10.03
C GLY A 313 -5.71 -15.07 -10.85
N GLY A 314 -5.47 -13.86 -10.30
CA GLY A 314 -5.73 -12.61 -11.01
C GLY A 314 -4.79 -12.37 -12.20
N SER A 315 -3.51 -12.75 -12.07
CA SER A 315 -2.53 -12.65 -13.16
C SER A 315 -2.82 -13.64 -14.31
N ALA A 316 -3.19 -14.88 -13.97
CA ALA A 316 -3.55 -15.92 -14.92
C ALA A 316 -4.80 -15.55 -15.74
N ARG A 317 -5.81 -14.96 -15.09
CA ARG A 317 -6.99 -14.42 -15.80
C ARG A 317 -6.61 -13.32 -16.79
N ARG A 318 -5.77 -12.37 -16.38
CA ARG A 318 -5.28 -11.29 -17.25
C ARG A 318 -4.48 -11.84 -18.45
N ASN A 319 -3.61 -12.82 -18.21
CA ASN A 319 -2.84 -13.44 -19.27
C ASN A 319 -3.76 -14.22 -20.24
N HIS A 320 -4.75 -14.93 -19.70
CA HIS A 320 -5.75 -15.61 -20.50
C HIS A 320 -6.55 -14.63 -21.38
N ASP A 321 -7.03 -13.52 -20.84
CA ASP A 321 -7.79 -12.52 -21.61
C ASP A 321 -6.95 -11.89 -22.73
N ASN A 322 -5.68 -11.58 -22.47
CA ASN A 322 -4.76 -11.07 -23.49
C ASN A 322 -4.50 -12.11 -24.59
N LEU A 323 -4.34 -13.38 -24.23
CA LEU A 323 -4.13 -14.48 -25.18
C LEU A 323 -5.38 -14.76 -26.01
N VAL A 324 -6.57 -14.66 -25.41
CA VAL A 324 -7.85 -14.74 -26.13
C VAL A 324 -8.00 -13.57 -27.10
N TRP A 325 -7.62 -12.34 -26.70
CA TRP A 325 -7.69 -11.18 -27.58
C TRP A 325 -6.70 -11.27 -28.74
N SER A 326 -5.47 -11.71 -28.49
CA SER A 326 -4.47 -11.91 -29.55
C SER A 326 -4.92 -12.99 -30.54
N SER A 327 -5.47 -14.11 -30.06
CA SER A 327 -6.02 -15.17 -30.91
C SER A 327 -7.21 -14.69 -31.75
N LYS A 328 -8.09 -13.85 -31.19
CA LYS A 328 -9.20 -13.25 -31.93
C LYS A 328 -8.71 -12.28 -33.01
N MET A 329 -7.71 -11.45 -32.70
CA MET A 329 -7.11 -10.53 -33.67
C MET A 329 -6.41 -11.27 -34.81
N GLU A 330 -5.70 -12.35 -34.48
CA GLU A 330 -5.08 -13.23 -35.46
C GLU A 330 -6.14 -13.88 -36.38
N THR A 331 -7.23 -14.40 -35.80
CA THR A 331 -8.35 -14.97 -36.57
C THR A 331 -9.01 -13.93 -37.48
N LEU A 332 -9.20 -12.69 -36.98
CA LEU A 332 -9.73 -11.58 -37.77
C LEU A 332 -8.79 -11.22 -38.93
N LEU A 333 -7.49 -11.15 -38.68
CA LEU A 333 -6.49 -10.88 -39.72
C LEU A 333 -6.51 -11.96 -40.80
N TYR A 334 -6.60 -13.24 -40.43
CA TYR A 334 -6.76 -14.34 -41.38
C TYR A 334 -8.05 -14.22 -42.20
N ALA A 335 -9.17 -13.84 -41.58
CA ALA A 335 -10.43 -13.61 -42.31
C ALA A 335 -10.32 -12.45 -43.33
N ILE A 336 -9.61 -11.38 -42.97
CA ILE A 336 -9.36 -10.24 -43.88
C ILE A 336 -8.47 -10.66 -45.05
N ILE A 337 -7.36 -11.35 -44.78
CA ILE A 337 -6.41 -11.81 -45.82
C ILE A 337 -7.11 -12.77 -46.78
N THR A 338 -7.86 -13.75 -46.26
CA THR A 338 -8.60 -14.71 -47.09
C THR A 338 -9.71 -14.03 -47.89
N GLY A 339 -10.45 -13.09 -47.28
CA GLY A 339 -11.45 -12.27 -47.98
C GLY A 339 -10.83 -11.44 -49.11
N TRP A 340 -9.66 -10.85 -48.88
CA TRP A 340 -8.91 -10.11 -49.90
C TRP A 340 -8.46 -11.02 -51.05
N GLN A 341 -7.93 -12.21 -50.74
CA GLN A 341 -7.54 -13.20 -51.76
C GLN A 341 -8.73 -13.60 -52.64
N VAL A 342 -9.88 -13.93 -52.05
CA VAL A 342 -11.11 -14.25 -52.79
C VAL A 342 -11.57 -13.07 -53.64
N TYR A 343 -11.53 -11.84 -53.11
CA TYR A 343 -11.86 -10.65 -53.88
C TYR A 343 -10.94 -10.46 -55.10
N THR A 344 -9.62 -10.63 -54.92
CA THR A 344 -8.66 -10.50 -56.02
C THR A 344 -8.86 -11.57 -57.11
N LEU A 345 -9.12 -12.83 -56.73
CA LEU A 345 -9.44 -13.90 -57.67
C LEU A 345 -10.74 -13.62 -58.43
N ARG A 346 -11.78 -13.16 -57.73
CA ARG A 346 -13.04 -12.78 -58.37
C ARG A 346 -12.86 -11.61 -59.34
N LYS A 347 -12.10 -10.58 -58.95
CA LYS A 347 -11.80 -9.44 -59.81
C LYS A 347 -11.00 -9.85 -61.05
N TRP A 348 -10.06 -10.79 -60.90
CA TRP A 348 -9.30 -11.33 -62.01
C TRP A 348 -10.20 -12.13 -62.97
N LEU A 349 -11.01 -13.05 -62.44
CA LEU A 349 -11.94 -13.87 -63.23
C LEU A 349 -13.05 -13.08 -63.92
N LEU A 350 -13.53 -11.98 -63.32
CA LEU A 350 -14.56 -11.12 -63.91
C LEU A 350 -13.99 -9.95 -64.74
N GLY A 351 -12.72 -9.60 -64.52
CA GLY A 351 -12.04 -8.47 -65.15
C GLY A 351 -11.43 -8.79 -66.51
N ASP A 352 -11.08 -10.05 -66.77
CA ASP A 352 -10.60 -10.51 -68.07
C ASP A 352 -11.73 -11.15 -68.90
N SER A 353 -12.64 -10.30 -69.37
CA SER A 353 -13.32 -10.53 -70.66
C SER A 353 -12.46 -10.06 -71.86
N ILE A 354 -11.14 -9.97 -71.66
CA ILE A 354 -10.14 -9.60 -72.70
C ILE A 354 -9.43 -10.82 -73.31
N LEU A 355 -9.53 -12.01 -72.73
CA LEU A 355 -9.05 -13.27 -73.36
C LEU A 355 -10.07 -13.89 -74.33
N GLY A 356 -10.73 -13.01 -75.09
CA GLY A 356 -11.71 -13.34 -76.11
C GLY A 356 -11.72 -12.30 -77.23
N LYS A 357 -10.55 -12.01 -77.82
CA LYS A 357 -10.43 -11.52 -79.19
C LYS A 357 -9.26 -12.19 -79.89
#